data_AF-A0AAN6TRS9-F1
#
_entry.id   AF-A0AAN6TRS9-F1
#
_cell.length_a   1.000
_cell.length_b   1.000
_cell.length_c   1.000
_cell.angle_alpha   90.00
_cell.angle_beta   90.00
_cell.angle_gamma   90.00
#
_symmetry.space_group_name_H-M   'P 1'
#
loop_
_entity.id
_entity.type
_entity.pdbx_description
1 polymer ?
#
loop_
_entity_poly.entity_id
_entity_poly.type
_entity_poly.pdbx_seq_one_letter_code
_entity_poly.pdbx_strand_id
1 'polypeptide(L)'
;MPYRRLVPPTRPIPPSQDASPGSTTTVLLPAVCWGVPNTDALCRASAESLVPLLPLLLDGLIKTLLDLPSFDSPVHDHLATQISYLYAHCDPLNDQDFADGLMLEHRQFHYDALSKLGLGTVPFSSEHRRIRDDIRSVRREPRRGSWYMPPARHG
;
A
#
# COMPACT_ATOMS: atom_id res chain seq x y z
N MET A 1 12.28 -15.22 -36.67
CA MET A 1 13.32 -14.26 -36.23
C MET A 1 14.05 -14.86 -35.03
N PRO A 2 15.37 -15.08 -35.08
CA PRO A 2 16.09 -15.63 -33.93
C PRO A 2 16.31 -14.53 -32.88
N TYR A 3 15.94 -14.80 -31.63
CA TYR A 3 16.12 -13.87 -30.51
C TYR A 3 17.57 -13.88 -30.03
N ARG A 4 18.20 -12.71 -29.94
CA ARG A 4 19.51 -12.54 -29.31
C ARG A 4 19.33 -12.57 -27.80
N ARG A 5 19.79 -13.65 -27.14
CA ARG A 5 19.89 -13.71 -25.67
C ARG A 5 20.80 -12.58 -25.19
N LEU A 6 20.29 -11.72 -24.30
CA LEU A 6 21.14 -10.85 -23.51
C LEU A 6 21.80 -11.72 -22.44
N VAL A 7 23.11 -11.90 -22.54
CA VAL A 7 23.93 -12.55 -21.51
C VAL A 7 24.23 -11.47 -20.46
N PRO A 8 23.74 -11.61 -19.21
CA PRO A 8 24.12 -10.66 -18.17
C PRO A 8 25.64 -10.80 -17.92
N PRO A 9 26.37 -9.69 -17.75
CA PRO A 9 27.80 -9.78 -17.48
C PRO A 9 28.03 -10.51 -16.15
N THR A 10 28.92 -11.51 -16.17
CA THR A 10 29.27 -12.39 -15.04
C THR A 10 29.92 -11.65 -13.87
N ARG A 11 30.11 -10.33 -13.97
CA ARG A 11 30.66 -9.50 -12.90
C ARG A 11 30.01 -8.11 -12.95
N PRO A 12 29.51 -7.57 -11.82
CA PRO A 12 29.16 -6.17 -11.74
C PRO A 12 30.43 -5.36 -12.04
N ILE A 13 30.40 -4.56 -13.11
CA ILE A 13 31.45 -3.59 -13.38
C ILE A 13 31.28 -2.50 -12.30
N PRO A 14 32.32 -2.17 -11.52
CA PRO A 14 32.23 -1.07 -10.58
C PRO A 14 31.94 0.23 -11.36
N PRO A 15 31.14 1.16 -10.81
CA PRO A 15 30.81 2.38 -11.51
C PRO A 15 32.10 3.14 -11.84
N SER A 16 32.36 3.36 -13.14
CA SER A 16 33.42 4.27 -13.59
C SER A 16 33.19 5.64 -12.97
N GLN A 17 34.19 6.15 -12.25
CA GLN A 17 34.15 7.44 -11.57
C GLN A 17 34.22 8.66 -12.52
N ASP A 18 34.22 8.45 -13.84
CA ASP A 18 34.35 9.51 -14.85
C ASP A 18 33.05 9.81 -15.63
N ALA A 19 31.89 9.35 -15.14
CA ALA A 19 30.60 9.68 -15.76
C ALA A 19 30.04 10.99 -15.17
N SER A 20 29.96 12.02 -16.01
CA SER A 20 29.20 13.26 -15.74
C SER A 20 27.84 12.98 -15.08
N PRO A 21 27.39 13.75 -14.07
CA PRO A 21 26.14 13.51 -13.38
C PRO A 21 24.97 13.82 -14.33
N GLY A 22 24.53 12.81 -15.09
CA GLY A 22 23.41 13.03 -16.02
C GLY A 22 23.04 11.92 -16.99
N SER A 23 23.74 10.78 -17.04
CA SER A 23 23.32 9.68 -17.93
C SER A 23 22.63 8.57 -17.15
N THR A 24 21.32 8.70 -16.96
CA THR A 24 20.48 7.60 -16.46
C THR A 24 20.31 6.57 -17.58
N THR A 25 21.02 5.45 -17.49
CA THR A 25 20.83 4.31 -18.40
C THR A 25 19.45 3.71 -18.16
N THR A 26 18.51 3.96 -19.08
CA THR A 26 17.17 3.37 -19.03
C THR A 26 17.21 2.00 -19.70
N VAL A 27 16.94 0.95 -18.93
CA VAL A 27 16.80 -0.42 -19.46
C VAL A 27 15.32 -0.73 -19.63
N LEU A 28 14.86 -0.82 -20.89
CA LEU A 28 13.49 -1.24 -21.20
C LEU A 28 13.43 -2.77 -21.19
N LEU A 29 12.83 -3.34 -20.14
CA LEU A 29 12.53 -4.75 -20.08
C LEU A 29 11.25 -5.06 -20.89
N PRO A 30 11.21 -6.15 -21.67
CA PRO A 30 9.99 -6.62 -22.32
C PRO A 30 8.85 -6.81 -21.31
N ALA A 31 7.60 -6.52 -21.70
CA ALA A 31 6.42 -6.61 -20.83
C ALA A 31 6.26 -7.96 -20.10
N VAL A 32 6.65 -9.06 -20.76
CA VAL A 32 6.64 -10.41 -20.19
C VAL A 32 7.56 -10.55 -18.97
N CYS A 33 8.63 -9.76 -18.90
CA CYS A 33 9.56 -9.73 -17.77
C CYS A 33 9.02 -8.93 -16.58
N TRP A 34 7.93 -8.16 -16.77
CA TRP A 34 7.23 -7.43 -15.71
C TRP A 34 6.08 -8.23 -15.08
N GLY A 35 5.89 -9.50 -15.49
CA GLY A 35 4.76 -10.30 -15.02
C GLY A 35 3.42 -9.87 -15.62
N VAL A 36 3.43 -9.11 -16.73
CA VAL A 36 2.22 -8.80 -17.50
C VAL A 36 2.08 -9.84 -18.61
N PRO A 37 1.21 -10.85 -18.46
CA PRO A 37 1.11 -11.95 -19.41
C PRO A 37 0.50 -11.55 -20.76
N ASN A 38 -0.20 -10.41 -20.83
CA ASN A 38 -0.86 -9.94 -22.04
C ASN A 38 -0.76 -8.42 -22.21
N THR A 39 0.08 -7.97 -23.13
CA THR A 39 0.22 -6.55 -23.49
C THR A 39 -1.03 -5.96 -24.14
N ASP A 40 -1.88 -6.77 -24.78
CA ASP A 40 -3.12 -6.29 -25.42
C ASP A 40 -4.17 -5.86 -24.39
N ALA A 41 -4.06 -6.35 -23.15
CA ALA A 41 -4.89 -5.87 -22.06
C ALA A 41 -4.48 -4.45 -21.63
N LEU A 42 -3.17 -4.17 -21.57
CA LEU A 42 -2.64 -2.83 -21.28
C LEU A 42 -2.94 -1.84 -22.41
N CYS A 43 -2.81 -2.26 -23.68
CA CYS A 43 -3.11 -1.40 -24.83
C CYS A 43 -4.60 -1.04 -24.94
N ARG A 44 -5.49 -1.86 -24.38
CA ARG A 44 -6.94 -1.60 -24.31
C ARG A 44 -7.37 -0.97 -22.99
N ALA A 45 -6.45 -0.82 -22.03
CA ALA A 45 -6.74 -0.21 -20.76
C ALA A 45 -6.95 1.30 -20.96
N SER A 46 -8.12 1.80 -20.57
CA SER A 46 -8.34 3.25 -20.40
C SER A 46 -7.76 3.69 -19.06
N ALA A 47 -7.54 4.99 -18.87
CA ALA A 47 -7.17 5.55 -17.56
C ALA A 47 -8.13 5.09 -16.44
N GLU A 48 -9.42 4.94 -16.74
CA GLU A 48 -10.43 4.46 -15.79
C GLU A 48 -10.28 2.97 -15.43
N SER A 49 -9.71 2.16 -16.32
CA SER A 49 -9.43 0.75 -16.04
C SER A 49 -8.13 0.53 -15.26
N LEU A 50 -7.24 1.53 -15.25
CA LEU A 50 -5.95 1.49 -14.54
C LEU A 50 -6.05 2.05 -13.13
N VAL A 51 -7.07 2.88 -12.85
CA VAL A 51 -7.33 3.41 -11.52
C VAL A 51 -8.17 2.40 -10.75
N PRO A 52 -7.65 1.79 -9.67
CA PRO A 52 -8.44 0.89 -8.86
C PRO A 52 -9.63 1.62 -8.22
N LEU A 53 -10.75 0.90 -8.06
CA LEU A 53 -11.84 1.38 -7.23
C LEU A 53 -11.31 1.74 -5.85
N LEU A 54 -11.75 2.89 -5.31
CA LEU A 54 -11.23 3.41 -4.04
C LEU A 54 -11.27 2.38 -2.88
N PRO A 55 -12.32 1.54 -2.71
CA PRO A 55 -12.33 0.52 -1.67
C PRO A 55 -11.21 -0.53 -1.86
N LEU A 56 -11.00 -0.98 -3.10
CA LEU A 56 -9.95 -1.96 -3.43
C LEU A 56 -8.55 -1.39 -3.21
N LEU A 57 -8.34 -0.12 -3.58
CA LEU A 57 -7.09 0.58 -3.33
C LEU A 57 -6.82 0.65 -1.83
N LEU A 58 -7.80 1.12 -1.06
CA LEU A 58 -7.65 1.29 0.38
C LEU A 58 -7.43 -0.06 1.09
N ASP A 59 -8.17 -1.11 0.71
CA ASP A 59 -7.96 -2.47 1.23
C ASP A 59 -6.54 -2.96 0.96
N GLY A 60 -6.04 -2.75 -0.26
CA GLY A 60 -4.66 -3.11 -0.63
C GLY A 60 -3.65 -2.38 0.24
N LEU A 61 -3.81 -1.06 0.42
CA LEU A 61 -2.92 -0.24 1.24
C LEU A 61 -2.94 -0.65 2.72
N ILE A 62 -4.14 -0.84 3.30
CA ILE A 62 -4.30 -1.29 4.69
C ILE A 62 -3.66 -2.66 4.86
N LYS A 63 -3.96 -3.60 3.95
CA LYS A 63 -3.37 -4.94 3.99
C LYS A 63 -1.85 -4.87 4.01
N THR A 64 -1.25 -4.15 3.05
CA THR A 64 0.21 -4.03 2.95
C THR A 64 0.80 -3.36 4.19
N LEU A 65 0.20 -2.27 4.69
CA LEU A 65 0.63 -1.59 5.91
C LEU A 65 0.65 -2.56 7.10
N LEU A 66 -0.42 -3.33 7.28
CA LEU A 66 -0.58 -4.24 8.41
C LEU A 66 0.24 -5.53 8.26
N ASP A 67 0.60 -5.94 7.05
CA ASP A 67 1.44 -7.12 6.77
C ASP A 67 2.95 -6.84 6.82
N LEU A 68 3.39 -5.59 6.99
CA LEU A 68 4.82 -5.24 7.06
C LEU A 68 5.55 -5.99 8.20
N PRO A 69 6.72 -6.59 7.98
CA PRO A 69 7.43 -7.31 9.04
C PRO A 69 7.89 -6.37 10.17
N SER A 70 8.21 -5.11 9.85
CA SER A 70 8.56 -4.06 10.80
C SER A 70 7.83 -2.77 10.44
N PHE A 71 7.36 -2.05 11.46
CA PHE A 71 6.77 -0.72 11.30
C PHE A 71 7.82 0.39 11.29
N ASP A 72 9.06 0.13 11.73
CA ASP A 72 10.18 1.09 11.67
C ASP A 72 10.86 1.02 10.29
N SER A 73 10.09 1.25 9.22
CA SER A 73 10.61 1.23 7.86
C SER A 73 10.08 2.40 7.04
N PRO A 74 10.86 2.93 6.08
CA PRO A 74 10.39 4.01 5.20
C PRO A 74 9.18 3.60 4.36
N VAL A 75 8.97 2.29 4.17
CA VAL A 75 7.77 1.76 3.49
C VAL A 75 6.52 1.97 4.36
N HIS A 76 6.62 1.78 5.69
CA HIS A 76 5.53 2.09 6.61
C HIS A 76 5.16 3.56 6.52
N ASP A 77 6.13 4.46 6.64
CA ASP A 77 5.90 5.92 6.57
C ASP A 77 5.21 6.31 5.25
N HIS A 78 5.65 5.71 4.13
CA HIS A 78 5.06 5.99 2.82
C HIS A 78 3.60 5.53 2.73
N LEU A 79 3.30 4.30 3.16
CA LEU A 79 1.93 3.77 3.16
C LEU A 79 1.03 4.53 4.13
N ALA A 80 1.53 4.83 5.33
CA ALA A 80 0.86 5.65 6.33
C ALA A 80 0.50 7.03 5.78
N THR A 81 1.44 7.67 5.07
CA THR A 81 1.21 8.97 4.43
C THR A 81 0.16 8.88 3.34
N GLN A 82 0.25 7.87 2.46
CA GLN A 82 -0.73 7.66 1.38
C GLN A 82 -2.14 7.46 1.95
N ILE A 83 -2.29 6.60 2.96
CA ILE A 83 -3.59 6.36 3.61
C ILE A 83 -4.10 7.64 4.28
N SER A 84 -3.25 8.35 5.00
CA SER A 84 -3.62 9.61 5.67
C SER A 84 -4.06 10.68 4.67
N TYR A 85 -3.38 10.77 3.53
CA TYR A 85 -3.74 11.67 2.43
C TYR A 85 -5.13 11.32 1.88
N LEU A 86 -5.44 10.03 1.66
CA LEU A 86 -6.76 9.61 1.21
C LEU A 86 -7.85 10.03 2.22
N TYR A 87 -7.67 9.76 3.52
CA TYR A 87 -8.63 10.20 4.55
C TYR A 87 -8.73 11.72 4.73
N ALA A 88 -7.73 12.48 4.27
CA ALA A 88 -7.75 13.94 4.30
C ALA A 88 -8.46 14.55 3.09
N HIS A 89 -8.43 13.89 1.93
CA HIS A 89 -8.82 14.50 0.65
C HIS A 89 -9.88 13.74 -0.15
N CYS A 90 -10.25 12.52 0.24
CA CYS A 90 -11.30 11.75 -0.43
C CYS A 90 -12.58 11.75 0.41
N ASP A 91 -13.55 12.58 0.01
CA ASP A 91 -14.84 12.72 0.71
C ASP A 91 -15.57 11.39 0.98
N PRO A 92 -15.58 10.40 0.06
CA PRO A 92 -16.23 9.11 0.34
C PRO A 92 -15.67 8.38 1.57
N LEU A 93 -14.41 8.63 1.95
CA LEU A 93 -13.80 7.99 3.12
C LEU A 93 -14.22 8.61 4.45
N ASN A 94 -14.98 9.71 4.44
CA ASN A 94 -15.54 10.30 5.66
C ASN A 94 -16.88 9.66 6.06
N ASP A 95 -17.44 8.79 5.21
CA ASP A 95 -18.68 8.06 5.49
C ASP A 95 -18.38 6.70 6.15
N GLN A 96 -19.05 6.40 7.26
CA GLN A 96 -18.94 5.11 7.93
C GLN A 96 -19.43 3.96 7.04
N ASP A 97 -20.37 4.21 6.15
CA ASP A 97 -20.93 3.19 5.24
C ASP A 97 -19.91 2.77 4.16
N PHE A 98 -18.85 3.54 3.96
CA PHE A 98 -17.74 3.14 3.08
C PHE A 98 -17.11 1.81 3.51
N ALA A 99 -17.15 1.48 4.81
CA ALA A 99 -16.66 0.21 5.33
C ALA A 99 -17.31 -1.03 4.70
N ASP A 100 -18.52 -0.92 4.15
CA ASP A 100 -19.22 -2.05 3.54
C ASP A 100 -18.52 -2.54 2.27
N GLY A 101 -17.78 -1.66 1.59
CA GLY A 101 -16.95 -1.99 0.43
C GLY A 101 -15.56 -2.54 0.76
N LEU A 102 -15.18 -2.58 2.04
CA LEU A 102 -13.89 -3.09 2.51
C LEU A 102 -13.98 -4.55 2.98
N MET A 103 -12.84 -5.24 2.95
CA MET A 103 -12.67 -6.53 3.63
C MET A 103 -13.08 -6.43 5.09
N LEU A 104 -13.75 -7.47 5.61
CA LEU A 104 -14.31 -7.49 6.97
C LEU A 104 -13.24 -7.13 8.02
N GLU A 105 -12.04 -7.69 7.89
CA GLU A 105 -10.93 -7.47 8.82
C GLU A 105 -10.32 -6.06 8.77
N HIS A 106 -10.64 -5.25 7.77
CA HIS A 106 -10.18 -3.87 7.63
C HIS A 106 -11.25 -2.83 8.03
N ARG A 107 -12.50 -3.25 8.26
CA ARG A 107 -13.58 -2.33 8.62
C ARG A 107 -13.32 -1.58 9.93
N GLN A 108 -12.73 -2.25 10.91
CA GLN A 108 -12.37 -1.59 12.17
C GLN A 108 -11.30 -0.51 11.95
N PHE A 109 -10.33 -0.75 11.05
CA PHE A 109 -9.36 0.27 10.66
C PHE A 109 -10.05 1.52 10.13
N HIS A 110 -11.04 1.33 9.25
CA HIS A 110 -11.78 2.44 8.69
C HIS A 110 -12.54 3.24 9.76
N TYR A 111 -13.31 2.56 10.62
CA TYR A 111 -14.04 3.24 11.70
C TYR A 111 -13.12 4.04 12.62
N ASP A 112 -11.98 3.49 13.00
CA ASP A 112 -11.04 4.16 13.88
C ASP A 112 -10.28 5.29 13.15
N ALA A 113 -9.97 5.12 11.86
CA ALA A 113 -9.30 6.13 11.02
C ALA A 113 -10.15 7.39 10.79
N LEU A 114 -11.48 7.29 10.85
CA LEU A 114 -12.38 8.44 10.76
C LEU A 114 -12.16 9.47 11.89
N SER A 115 -11.66 9.05 13.06
CA SER A 115 -11.25 9.99 14.12
C SER A 115 -10.02 10.81 13.74
N LYS A 116 -9.22 10.32 12.79
CA LYS A 116 -7.89 10.81 12.39
C LYS A 116 -6.87 10.82 13.53
N LEU A 117 -7.22 10.33 14.71
CA LEU A 117 -6.35 10.27 15.87
C LEU A 117 -5.37 9.10 15.72
N GLY A 118 -4.08 9.41 15.74
CA GLY A 118 -3.02 8.40 15.65
C GLY A 118 -2.89 7.72 14.28
N LEU A 119 -3.74 8.06 13.29
CA LEU A 119 -3.63 7.51 11.94
C LEU A 119 -2.22 7.77 11.38
N GLY A 120 -1.63 6.72 10.81
CA GLY A 120 -0.27 6.75 10.27
C GLY A 120 0.85 6.58 11.30
N THR A 121 0.55 6.46 12.59
CA THR A 121 1.56 6.18 13.62
C THR A 121 1.78 4.68 13.80
N VAL A 122 2.99 4.29 14.24
CA VAL A 122 3.32 2.89 14.57
C VAL A 122 2.38 2.29 15.61
N PRO A 123 2.03 2.97 16.73
CA PRO A 123 1.08 2.42 17.70
C PRO A 123 -0.30 2.10 17.10
N PHE A 124 -0.78 2.96 16.20
CA PHE A 124 -2.04 2.74 15.49
C PHE A 124 -1.97 1.50 14.60
N SER A 125 -0.94 1.40 13.75
CA SER A 125 -0.73 0.25 12.87
C SER A 125 -0.55 -1.06 13.63
N SER A 126 0.18 -1.04 14.75
CA SER A 126 0.42 -2.22 15.58
C SER A 126 -0.86 -2.73 16.24
N GLU A 127 -1.66 -1.82 16.82
CA GLU A 127 -2.96 -2.18 17.37
C GLU A 127 -3.88 -2.72 16.28
N HIS A 128 -3.91 -2.09 15.11
CA HIS A 128 -4.80 -2.51 14.03
C HIS A 128 -4.39 -3.84 13.38
N ARG A 129 -3.10 -4.21 13.42
CA ARG A 129 -2.68 -5.58 13.09
C ARG A 129 -3.32 -6.58 14.05
N ARG A 130 -3.22 -6.33 15.36
CA ARG A 130 -3.81 -7.19 16.39
C ARG A 130 -5.32 -7.34 16.21
N ILE A 131 -6.02 -6.22 16.01
CA ILE A 131 -7.46 -6.17 15.75
C ILE A 131 -7.84 -7.00 14.53
N ARG A 132 -7.12 -6.82 13.42
CA ARG A 132 -7.36 -7.57 12.18
C ARG A 132 -7.20 -9.07 12.41
N ASP A 133 -6.17 -9.49 13.15
CA ASP A 133 -5.91 -10.89 13.45
C ASP A 133 -6.98 -11.48 14.39
N ASP A 134 -7.50 -10.69 15.34
CA ASP A 134 -8.66 -11.05 16.16
C ASP A 134 -9.95 -11.21 15.34
N ILE A 135 -10.19 -10.35 14.34
CA ILE A 135 -11.34 -10.47 13.44
C ILE A 135 -11.20 -11.71 12.55
N ARG A 136 -10.02 -11.95 11.97
CA ARG A 136 -9.74 -13.16 11.18
C ARG A 136 -9.90 -14.45 11.97
N SER A 137 -9.64 -14.41 13.28
CA SER A 137 -9.82 -15.54 14.20
C SER A 137 -11.21 -15.57 14.85
N VAL A 138 -12.15 -14.71 14.43
CA VAL A 138 -13.55 -14.65 14.91
C VAL A 138 -13.64 -14.39 16.43
N ARG A 139 -12.62 -13.72 17.01
CA ARG A 139 -12.61 -13.28 18.42
C ARG A 139 -13.25 -11.91 18.60
N ARG A 140 -13.31 -11.14 17.52
CA ARG A 140 -13.79 -9.76 17.49
C ARG A 140 -14.59 -9.52 16.22
N GLU A 141 -15.62 -8.70 16.34
CA GLU A 141 -16.35 -8.13 15.20
C GLU A 141 -16.00 -6.63 15.05
N PRO A 142 -16.02 -6.08 13.82
CA PRO A 142 -15.91 -4.64 13.61
C PRO A 142 -17.05 -3.89 14.31
N ARG A 143 -16.73 -2.78 14.99
CA ARG A 143 -17.71 -1.97 15.72
C ARG A 143 -17.73 -0.54 15.20
N ARG A 144 -18.91 -0.10 14.74
CA ARG A 144 -19.19 1.29 14.38
C ARG A 144 -19.15 2.17 15.63
N GLY A 145 -18.73 3.44 15.46
CA GLY A 145 -18.61 4.41 16.56
C GLY A 145 -17.53 4.08 17.60
N SER A 146 -16.71 3.06 17.36
CA SER A 146 -15.42 2.88 18.04
C SER A 146 -14.44 3.92 17.50
N TRP A 147 -13.64 4.49 18.38
CA TRP A 147 -12.59 5.45 18.02
C TRP A 147 -11.27 4.99 18.65
N TYR A 148 -10.20 5.00 17.86
CA TYR A 148 -8.87 4.76 18.40
C TYR A 148 -8.48 5.87 19.37
N MET A 149 -7.97 5.46 20.53
CA MET A 149 -7.41 6.36 21.52
C MET A 149 -5.90 6.10 21.58
N PRO A 150 -5.04 7.09 21.27
CA PRO A 150 -3.61 6.91 21.37
C PRO A 150 -3.21 6.66 22.83
N PRO A 151 -2.15 5.86 23.08
CA PRO A 151 -1.65 5.63 24.43
C PRO A 151 -1.26 6.96 25.09
N ALA A 152 -1.53 7.08 26.39
CA ALA A 152 -1.18 8.27 27.17
C ALA A 152 0.34 8.50 27.10
N ARG A 153 0.76 9.73 26.79
CA ARG A 153 2.17 10.11 26.84
C ARG A 153 2.58 10.16 28.31
N HIS A 154 3.31 9.15 28.78
CA HIS A 154 4.06 9.27 30.02
C HIS A 154 5.24 10.20 29.74
N GLY A 155 5.21 11.38 30.35
CA GLY A 155 6.29 12.37 30.32
C GLY A 155 7.41 12.02 31.28
#